data_AF-A0A7J2YGD1-F1
#
_entry.id   AF-A0A7J2YGD1-F1
#
_cell.length_a   1.000
_cell.length_b   1.000
_cell.length_c   1.000
_cell.angle_alpha   90.00
_cell.angle_beta   90.00
_cell.angle_gamma   90.00
#
_symmetry.space_group_name_H-M   'P 1'
#
loop_
_entity.id
_entity.type
_entity.pdbx_description
1 polymer ?
#
loop_
_entity_poly.entity_id
_entity_poly.type
_entity_poly.pdbx_seq_one_letter_code
_entity_poly.pdbx_strand_id
1 'polypeptide(L)'
;MSKLMVKRRDLIEKLERIEYLLEYLSREIETIKRVLGIGGGVFTLLESGIETYKAATSEYKRIISFENTIRSMKMDSISKEILRILAYMGPMNITQITMELKKRRGKASRLTTTQKLKKLVNMGIVIEELRGREKIYHYKANTQHEDKLRKH
;
A
#
# COMPACT_ATOMS: atom_id res chain seq x y z
N MET A 1 -8.21 -23.19 -12.84
CA MET A 1 -7.89 -21.94 -12.10
C MET A 1 -8.94 -21.69 -11.04
N SER A 2 -8.59 -21.24 -9.81
CA SER A 2 -9.61 -20.98 -8.78
C SER A 2 -10.42 -19.71 -9.07
N LYS A 3 -11.70 -19.67 -8.69
CA LYS A 3 -12.61 -18.51 -8.87
C LYS A 3 -12.02 -17.20 -8.32
N LEU A 4 -11.22 -17.29 -7.25
CA LEU A 4 -10.53 -16.16 -6.63
C LEU A 4 -9.40 -15.61 -7.51
N MET A 5 -8.67 -16.48 -8.21
CA MET A 5 -7.62 -16.05 -9.14
C MET A 5 -8.20 -15.33 -10.36
N VAL A 6 -9.34 -15.80 -10.87
CA VAL A 6 -10.04 -15.17 -12.00
C VAL A 6 -10.52 -13.77 -11.62
N LYS A 7 -11.20 -13.63 -10.47
CA LYS A 7 -11.67 -12.32 -9.99
C LYS A 7 -10.53 -11.33 -9.74
N ARG A 8 -9.36 -11.81 -9.29
CA ARG A 8 -8.18 -10.96 -9.10
C ARG A 8 -7.59 -10.50 -10.43
N ARG A 9 -7.51 -11.37 -11.44
CA ARG A 9 -7.04 -10.99 -12.78
C ARG A 9 -7.92 -9.91 -13.38
N ASP A 10 -9.24 -10.11 -13.34
CA ASP A 10 -10.23 -9.13 -13.79
C ASP A 10 -10.06 -7.78 -13.07
N LEU A 11 -9.78 -7.79 -11.76
CA LEU A 11 -9.50 -6.55 -11.03
C LEU A 11 -8.23 -5.84 -11.51
N ILE A 12 -7.16 -6.57 -11.81
CA ILE A 12 -5.91 -6.00 -12.33
C ILE A 12 -6.16 -5.35 -13.69
N GLU A 13 -6.82 -6.07 -14.61
CA GLU A 13 -7.16 -5.56 -15.95
C GLU A 13 -8.04 -4.30 -15.87
N LYS A 14 -9.00 -4.26 -14.94
CA LYS A 14 -9.81 -3.07 -14.69
C LYS A 14 -9.00 -1.89 -14.18
N LEU A 15 -8.05 -2.11 -13.27
CA LEU A 15 -7.15 -1.05 -12.78
C LEU A 15 -6.23 -0.53 -13.89
N GLU A 16 -5.71 -1.41 -14.74
CA GLU A 16 -4.92 -1.03 -15.92
C GLU A 16 -5.75 -0.20 -16.91
N ARG A 17 -7.00 -0.59 -17.15
CA ARG A 17 -7.91 0.18 -17.98
C ARG A 17 -8.21 1.57 -17.40
N ILE A 18 -8.42 1.67 -16.08
CA ILE A 18 -8.63 2.96 -15.41
C ILE A 18 -7.41 3.86 -15.58
N GLU A 19 -6.20 3.33 -15.36
CA GLU A 19 -4.96 4.08 -15.53
C GLU A 19 -4.81 4.61 -16.96
N TYR A 20 -5.05 3.76 -17.97
CA TYR A 20 -5.05 4.17 -19.38
C TYR A 20 -6.05 5.31 -19.66
N LEU A 21 -7.28 5.20 -19.13
CA LEU A 21 -8.31 6.23 -19.32
C LEU A 21 -7.94 7.54 -18.62
N LEU A 22 -7.34 7.49 -17.43
CA LEU A 22 -6.87 8.67 -16.71
C LEU A 22 -5.73 9.37 -17.45
N GLU A 23 -4.78 8.62 -18.01
CA GLU A 23 -3.73 9.19 -18.86
C GLU A 23 -4.27 9.80 -20.14
N TYR A 24 -5.23 9.13 -20.79
CA TYR A 24 -5.92 9.65 -21.96
C TYR A 24 -6.61 10.98 -21.62
N LEU A 25 -7.40 11.02 -20.54
CA LEU A 25 -8.07 12.24 -20.08
C LEU A 25 -7.08 13.36 -19.77
N SER A 26 -5.95 13.08 -19.12
CA SER A 26 -4.89 14.08 -18.89
C SER A 26 -4.40 14.69 -20.21
N ARG A 27 -4.14 13.87 -21.25
CA ARG A 27 -3.66 14.34 -22.55
C ARG A 27 -4.70 15.18 -23.30
N GLU A 28 -5.97 14.77 -23.24
CA GLU A 28 -7.07 15.51 -23.87
C GLU A 28 -7.28 16.87 -23.19
N ILE A 29 -7.27 16.92 -21.86
CA ILE A 29 -7.37 18.18 -21.10
C ILE A 29 -6.24 19.13 -21.47
N GLU A 30 -5.00 18.64 -21.53
CA GLU A 30 -3.84 19.47 -21.90
C GLU A 30 -3.92 19.96 -23.35
N THR A 31 -4.53 19.18 -24.24
CA THR A 31 -4.79 19.60 -25.62
C THR A 31 -5.85 20.70 -25.68
N ILE A 32 -6.96 20.54 -24.97
CA ILE A 32 -8.03 21.55 -24.88
C ILE A 32 -7.49 22.87 -24.31
N LYS A 33 -6.70 22.82 -23.23
CA LYS A 33 -6.07 24.00 -22.62
C LYS A 33 -5.21 24.76 -23.63
N ARG A 34 -4.38 24.04 -24.40
CA ARG A 34 -3.51 24.64 -25.43
C ARG A 34 -4.31 25.26 -26.58
N VAL A 35 -5.34 24.59 -27.08
CA VAL A 35 -6.18 25.10 -28.18
C VAL A 35 -6.94 26.36 -27.76
N LEU A 36 -7.49 26.37 -26.55
CA LEU A 36 -8.27 27.49 -26.05
C LEU A 36 -7.41 28.61 -25.45
N GLY A 37 -6.12 28.37 -25.20
CA GLY A 37 -5.23 29.31 -24.53
C GLY A 37 -5.64 29.62 -23.09
N ILE A 38 -6.40 28.72 -22.45
CA ILE A 38 -6.93 28.89 -21.10
C ILE A 38 -6.33 27.87 -20.13
N GLY A 39 -6.18 28.28 -18.89
CA GLY A 39 -5.75 27.42 -17.78
C GLY A 39 -6.44 27.83 -16.48
N GLY A 40 -6.21 27.05 -15.42
CA GLY A 40 -6.81 27.33 -14.12
C GLY A 40 -8.28 26.91 -13.98
N GLY A 41 -8.89 27.26 -12.85
CA GLY A 41 -10.31 27.04 -12.59
C GLY A 41 -10.72 25.57 -12.67
N VAL A 42 -11.73 25.27 -13.50
CA VAL A 42 -12.26 23.91 -13.68
C VAL A 42 -11.19 22.92 -14.15
N PHE A 43 -10.22 23.35 -14.96
CA PHE A 43 -9.14 22.47 -15.41
C PHE A 43 -8.24 22.03 -14.27
N THR A 44 -7.92 22.91 -13.33
CA THR A 44 -7.14 22.55 -12.13
C THR A 44 -7.88 21.55 -11.25
N LEU A 45 -9.20 21.70 -11.13
CA LEU A 45 -10.03 20.73 -10.39
C LEU A 45 -10.06 19.36 -11.09
N LEU A 46 -10.17 19.34 -12.42
CA LEU A 46 -10.15 18.10 -13.21
C LEU A 46 -8.77 17.41 -13.12
N GLU A 47 -7.68 18.16 -13.26
CA GLU A 47 -6.31 17.65 -13.12
C GLU A 47 -6.07 17.06 -11.73
N SER A 48 -6.47 17.79 -10.67
CA SER A 48 -6.37 17.30 -9.29
C SER A 48 -7.20 16.03 -9.07
N GLY A 49 -8.41 15.96 -9.64
CA GLY A 49 -9.24 14.77 -9.62
C GLY A 49 -8.56 13.58 -10.30
N ILE A 50 -8.00 13.80 -11.49
CA ILE A 50 -7.28 12.75 -12.22
C ILE A 50 -6.08 12.23 -11.43
N GLU A 51 -5.26 13.13 -10.87
CA GLU A 51 -4.10 12.74 -10.05
C GLU A 51 -4.52 11.97 -8.80
N THR A 52 -5.62 12.39 -8.15
CA THR A 52 -6.21 11.66 -7.03
C THR A 52 -6.60 10.23 -7.42
N TYR A 53 -7.27 10.05 -8.56
CA TYR A 53 -7.66 8.71 -9.04
C TYR A 53 -6.46 7.88 -9.50
N LYS A 54 -5.40 8.49 -10.07
CA LYS A 54 -4.14 7.80 -10.40
C LYS A 54 -3.45 7.27 -9.14
N ALA A 55 -3.37 8.11 -8.11
CA ALA A 55 -2.80 7.72 -6.82
C ALA A 55 -3.59 6.55 -6.20
N ALA A 56 -4.93 6.62 -6.20
CA ALA A 56 -5.78 5.54 -5.70
C ALA A 56 -5.59 4.23 -6.49
N THR A 57 -5.54 4.30 -7.82
CA THR A 57 -5.35 3.14 -8.70
C THR A 57 -3.99 2.46 -8.45
N SER A 58 -2.94 3.28 -8.32
CA SER A 58 -1.59 2.81 -7.99
C SER A 58 -1.55 2.11 -6.63
N GLU A 59 -2.24 2.67 -5.63
CA GLU A 59 -2.34 2.09 -4.29
C GLU A 59 -3.03 0.71 -4.32
N TYR A 60 -4.12 0.56 -5.07
CA TYR A 60 -4.77 -0.74 -5.23
C TYR A 60 -3.86 -1.78 -5.89
N LYS A 61 -3.10 -1.40 -6.92
CA LYS A 61 -2.11 -2.29 -7.55
C LYS A 61 -1.04 -2.71 -6.55
N ARG A 62 -0.54 -1.78 -5.74
CA ARG A 62 0.43 -2.05 -4.66
C ARG A 62 -0.10 -3.09 -3.67
N ILE A 63 -1.33 -2.92 -3.20
CA ILE A 63 -1.99 -3.86 -2.27
C ILE A 63 -2.11 -5.25 -2.89
N ILE A 64 -2.56 -5.35 -4.15
CA ILE A 64 -2.70 -6.63 -4.86
C ILE A 64 -1.33 -7.33 -5.00
N SER A 65 -0.30 -6.58 -5.39
CA SER A 65 1.07 -7.09 -5.53
C SER A 65 1.62 -7.60 -4.18
N PHE A 66 1.40 -6.83 -3.11
CA PHE A 66 1.76 -7.21 -1.76
C PHE A 66 1.05 -8.49 -1.31
N GLU A 67 -0.27 -8.60 -1.51
CA GLU A 67 -1.01 -9.83 -1.18
C GLU A 67 -0.48 -11.05 -1.93
N ASN A 68 -0.13 -10.91 -3.22
CA ASN A 68 0.45 -11.99 -4.00
C ASN A 68 1.80 -12.44 -3.42
N THR A 69 2.64 -11.47 -3.06
CA THR A 69 3.96 -11.71 -2.44
C THR A 69 3.83 -12.40 -1.08
N ILE A 70 2.95 -11.92 -0.20
CA ILE A 70 2.73 -12.52 1.13
C ILE A 70 2.16 -13.94 1.02
N ARG A 71 1.30 -14.20 0.03
CA ARG A 71 0.74 -15.55 -0.18
C ARG A 71 1.83 -16.54 -0.59
N SER A 72 2.73 -16.17 -1.50
CA SER A 72 3.80 -17.04 -2.00
C SER A 72 4.92 -17.28 -0.97
N MET A 73 5.12 -16.37 -0.01
CA MET A 73 6.11 -16.54 1.05
C MET A 73 5.82 -17.77 1.93
N LYS A 74 6.84 -18.62 2.12
CA LYS A 74 6.82 -19.75 3.07
C LYS A 74 7.00 -19.23 4.50
N MET A 75 5.90 -18.79 5.09
CA MET A 75 5.88 -18.19 6.42
C MET A 75 4.58 -18.53 7.16
N ASP A 76 4.62 -18.54 8.49
CA ASP A 76 3.42 -18.81 9.30
C ASP A 76 2.37 -17.70 9.19
N SER A 77 1.12 -18.07 9.45
CA SER A 77 -0.03 -17.17 9.28
C SER A 77 0.02 -15.93 10.18
N ILE A 78 0.63 -16.02 11.37
CA ILE A 78 0.74 -14.89 12.30
C ILE A 78 1.70 -13.85 11.74
N SER A 79 2.87 -14.29 11.28
CA SER A 79 3.85 -13.39 10.67
C SER A 79 3.30 -12.75 9.39
N LYS A 80 2.53 -13.49 8.58
CA LYS A 80 1.84 -12.92 7.40
C LYS A 80 0.86 -11.82 7.81
N GLU A 81 0.12 -12.04 8.90
CA GLU A 81 -0.85 -11.04 9.38
C GLU A 81 -0.17 -9.81 9.97
N ILE A 82 0.95 -9.97 10.68
CA ILE A 82 1.77 -8.84 11.14
C ILE A 82 2.25 -8.01 9.96
N LEU A 83 2.73 -8.64 8.88
CA LEU A 83 3.13 -7.91 7.68
C LEU A 83 1.95 -7.15 7.05
N ARG A 84 0.75 -7.73 6.99
CA ARG A 84 -0.45 -7.02 6.50
C ARG A 84 -0.80 -5.81 7.35
N ILE A 85 -0.73 -5.95 8.68
CA ILE A 85 -0.96 -4.84 9.60
C ILE A 85 0.01 -3.70 9.29
N LEU A 86 1.32 -3.99 9.24
CA LEU A 86 2.34 -2.98 8.98
C LEU A 86 2.24 -2.38 7.57
N ALA A 87 1.90 -3.19 6.57
CA ALA A 87 1.79 -2.72 5.19
C ALA A 87 0.56 -1.83 4.97
N TYR A 88 -0.58 -2.15 5.58
CA TYR A 88 -1.84 -1.44 5.34
C TYR A 88 -2.11 -0.30 6.31
N MET A 89 -1.67 -0.44 7.56
CA MET A 89 -1.94 0.55 8.61
C MET A 89 -0.74 1.43 8.91
N GLY A 90 0.41 1.12 8.30
CA GLY A 90 1.63 1.88 8.47
C GLY A 90 2.43 1.49 9.71
N PRO A 91 3.47 2.28 10.03
CA PRO A 91 4.40 1.98 11.10
C PRO A 91 3.77 2.09 12.48
N MET A 92 4.13 1.17 13.38
CA MET A 92 3.53 1.12 14.70
C MET A 92 4.40 0.37 15.72
N ASN A 93 4.15 0.62 17.00
CA ASN A 93 4.83 -0.06 18.09
C ASN A 93 4.23 -1.46 18.35
N ILE A 94 4.95 -2.28 19.11
CA ILE A 94 4.53 -3.66 19.40
C ILE A 94 3.17 -3.77 20.09
N THR A 95 2.82 -2.79 20.94
CA THR A 95 1.53 -2.78 21.64
C THR A 95 0.40 -2.65 20.63
N GLN A 96 0.50 -1.67 19.73
CA GLN A 96 -0.45 -1.44 18.63
C GLN A 96 -0.56 -2.66 17.71
N ILE A 97 0.57 -3.24 17.30
CA ILE A 97 0.59 -4.45 16.46
C ILE A 97 -0.14 -5.60 17.16
N THR A 98 0.12 -5.80 18.45
CA THR A 98 -0.53 -6.88 19.22
C THR A 98 -2.04 -6.67 19.31
N MET A 99 -2.50 -5.42 19.49
CA MET A 99 -3.94 -5.10 19.52
C MET A 99 -4.60 -5.36 18.16
N GLU A 100 -4.00 -4.90 17.06
CA GLU A 100 -4.53 -5.13 15.72
C GLU A 100 -4.55 -6.61 15.36
N LEU A 101 -3.49 -7.34 15.73
CA LEU A 101 -3.42 -8.78 15.56
C LEU A 101 -4.52 -9.50 16.37
N LYS A 102 -4.81 -9.04 17.58
CA LYS A 102 -5.91 -9.55 18.41
C LYS A 102 -7.27 -9.27 17.78
N LYS A 103 -7.52 -8.04 17.28
CA LYS A 103 -8.77 -7.67 16.61
C LYS A 103 -9.05 -8.57 15.39
N ARG A 104 -8.02 -8.84 14.58
CA ARG A 104 -8.17 -9.62 13.34
C ARG A 104 -8.23 -11.13 13.55
N ARG A 105 -7.52 -11.66 14.55
CA ARG A 105 -7.41 -13.11 14.80
C ARG A 105 -8.24 -13.61 15.99
N GLY A 106 -8.89 -12.72 16.73
CA GLY A 106 -9.53 -12.99 18.03
C GLY A 106 -8.55 -13.20 19.19
N LYS A 107 -7.31 -13.63 18.92
CA LYS A 107 -6.26 -13.85 19.93
C LYS A 107 -4.88 -13.42 19.45
N ALA A 108 -4.13 -12.79 20.35
CA ALA A 108 -2.72 -12.50 20.21
C ALA A 108 -2.07 -12.36 21.59
N SER A 109 -0.84 -12.86 21.74
CA SER A 109 -0.01 -12.60 22.91
C SER A 109 1.13 -11.68 22.53
N ARG A 110 1.56 -10.82 23.46
CA ARG A 110 2.72 -9.95 23.25
C ARG A 110 3.98 -10.77 22.98
N LEU A 111 4.18 -11.87 23.71
CA LEU A 111 5.34 -12.75 23.52
C LEU A 111 5.42 -13.34 22.11
N THR A 112 4.33 -13.92 21.61
CA THR A 112 4.29 -14.45 20.24
C THR A 112 4.52 -13.33 19.22
N THR A 113 3.90 -12.16 19.42
CA THR A 113 4.07 -11.00 18.53
C THR A 113 5.53 -10.54 18.49
N THR A 114 6.19 -10.42 19.66
CA THR A 114 7.63 -10.10 19.77
C THR A 114 8.48 -11.10 19.00
N GLN A 115 8.26 -12.40 19.20
CA GLN A 115 9.04 -13.45 18.54
C GLN A 115 8.89 -13.40 17.02
N LYS A 116 7.66 -13.19 16.52
CA LYS A 116 7.41 -13.05 15.09
C LYS A 116 8.03 -11.78 14.51
N LEU A 117 7.89 -10.64 15.19
CA LEU A 117 8.51 -9.38 14.76
C LEU A 117 10.03 -9.48 14.68
N LYS A 118 10.69 -10.04 15.72
CA LYS A 118 12.14 -10.27 15.70
C LYS A 118 12.55 -11.12 14.49
N LYS A 119 11.81 -12.19 14.19
CA LYS A 119 12.08 -13.02 13.00
C LYS A 119 11.95 -12.21 11.71
N LEU A 120 10.90 -11.40 11.57
CA LEU A 120 10.67 -10.55 10.39
C LEU A 120 11.75 -9.47 10.21
N VAL A 121 12.24 -8.91 11.32
CA VAL A 121 13.37 -7.96 11.34
C VAL A 121 14.66 -8.66 10.91
N ASN A 122 14.96 -9.84 11.46
CA ASN A 122 16.13 -10.62 11.07
C ASN A 122 16.11 -11.05 9.61
N MET A 123 14.92 -11.24 9.03
CA MET A 123 14.73 -11.51 7.59
C MET A 123 14.85 -10.26 6.72
N GLY A 124 15.01 -9.07 7.31
CA GLY A 124 15.10 -7.79 6.60
C GLY A 124 13.79 -7.38 5.90
N ILE A 125 12.65 -7.94 6.29
CA ILE A 125 11.33 -7.62 5.72
C ILE A 125 10.66 -6.49 6.52
N VAL A 126 10.93 -6.45 7.82
CA VAL A 126 10.51 -5.39 8.73
C VAL A 126 11.74 -4.61 9.17
N ILE A 127 11.63 -3.29 9.25
CA ILE A 127 12.65 -2.40 9.79
C ILE A 127 12.21 -2.00 11.20
N GLU A 128 13.13 -2.06 12.16
CA GLU A 128 12.94 -1.52 13.50
C GLU A 128 13.63 -0.15 13.58
N GLU A 129 12.88 0.88 13.97
CA GLU A 129 13.36 2.25 14.20
C GLU A 129 13.10 2.63 15.66
N LEU A 130 14.07 3.31 16.29
CA LEU A 130 13.86 3.92 17.61
C LEU A 130 13.30 5.34 17.44
N ARG A 131 12.09 5.58 17.94
CA ARG A 131 11.51 6.92 18.05
C ARG A 131 11.37 7.29 19.52
N GLY A 132 12.31 8.11 20.00
CA GLY A 132 12.45 8.41 21.41
C GLY A 132 12.77 7.15 22.22
N ARG A 133 11.84 6.73 23.08
CA ARG A 133 11.98 5.50 23.90
C ARG A 133 11.22 4.30 23.34
N GLU A 134 10.48 4.46 22.24
CA GLU A 134 9.68 3.41 21.64
C GLU A 134 10.33 2.80 20.40
N LYS A 135 10.17 1.48 20.25
CA LYS A 135 10.50 0.76 19.01
C LYS A 135 9.29 0.79 18.08
N ILE A 136 9.47 1.39 16.91
CA ILE A 136 8.49 1.43 15.82
C ILE A 136 8.93 0.45 14.74
N TYR A 137 7.99 -0.32 14.22
CA TYR A 137 8.24 -1.32 13.19
C TYR A 137 7.60 -0.89 11.87
N HIS A 138 8.34 -1.04 10.79
CA HIS A 138 7.94 -0.62 9.44
C HIS A 138 8.01 -1.80 8.48
N TYR A 139 7.06 -1.92 7.55
CA TYR A 139 7.24 -2.81 6.42
C TYR A 139 8.23 -2.20 5.42
N LYS A 140 9.30 -2.92 5.06
CA LYS A 140 10.41 -2.38 4.24
C LYS A 140 10.00 -1.85 2.87
N ALA A 141 8.95 -2.38 2.25
CA ALA A 141 8.52 -1.87 0.94
C ALA A 141 7.82 -0.50 1.06
N ASN A 142 7.27 -0.16 2.22
CA ASN A 142 6.62 1.13 2.45
C ASN A 142 7.63 2.27 2.63
N THR A 143 8.80 2.00 3.22
CA THR A 143 9.84 3.04 3.40
C THR A 143 10.38 3.55 2.06
N GLN A 144 10.44 2.71 1.02
CA GLN A 144 10.83 3.16 -0.33
C GLN A 144 9.75 4.00 -1.05
N HIS A 145 8.50 3.92 -0.62
CA HIS A 145 7.39 4.69 -1.18
C HIS A 145 7.24 6.05 -0.50
N GLU A 146 7.46 6.11 0.83
CA GLU A 146 7.47 7.36 1.60
C GLU A 146 8.65 8.27 1.22
N ASP A 147 9.82 7.70 0.92
CA ASP A 147 10.99 8.47 0.45
C ASP A 147 10.80 9.08 -0.95
N LYS A 148 9.91 8.51 -1.78
CA LYS A 148 9.55 9.08 -3.09
C LYS A 148 8.54 10.22 -2.97
N LEU A 149 7.62 10.12 -2.01
CA LEU A 149 6.60 11.15 -1.76
C LEU A 149 7.16 12.40 -1.06
N ARG A 150 8.32 12.33 -0.40
CA ARG A 150 9.00 13.47 0.24
C ARG A 150 9.92 14.27 -0.68
N LYS A 151 10.11 13.84 -1.93
CA LYS A 151 11.06 14.47 -2.87
C LYS A 151 10.41 15.39 -3.90
N HIS A 152 9.10 15.60 -3.83
CA HIS A 152 8.33 16.54 -4.65
C HIS A 152 7.46 17.38 -3.71
#